data_AF-A0A2P4YD39-F1
#
_entry.id   AF-A0A2P4YD39-F1
#
_cell.length_a   1.000
_cell.length_b   1.000
_cell.length_c   1.000
_cell.angle_alpha   90.00
_cell.angle_beta   90.00
_cell.angle_gamma   90.00
#
_symmetry.space_group_name_H-M   'P 1'
#
loop_
_entity.id
_entity.type
_entity.pdbx_description
1 polymer ?
#
loop_
_entity_poly.entity_id
_entity_poly.type
_entity_poly.pdbx_seq_one_letter_code
_entity_poly.pdbx_strand_id
1 'polypeptide(L)'
;MQYHHPLFQHSIFKSDMFTAFRDDLIQRVSTTPQPENVLLQQAIPIVSEDIRELRTSTARLFQHINTCFERLTSDIKDNTRSQQLELQLRFGETLVEMAWQEYSVGIPPNPSVKMMEKTFGTLWRKNNTDTQFYYRRKPIYDVIELVKSEEAGVAEHEIVEYFEFHRQRMKLRKFSRKLNVALTSYKIQDNQISFRQYFDKM
;
A
#
# COMPACT_ATOMS: atom_id res chain seq x y z
N MET A 1 19.82 -73.14 -15.47
CA MET A 1 18.79 -72.53 -16.34
C MET A 1 19.07 -72.95 -17.78
N GLN A 2 18.12 -73.60 -18.46
CA GLN A 2 18.29 -74.05 -19.85
C GLN A 2 17.93 -72.91 -20.81
N TYR A 3 18.94 -72.34 -21.50
CA TYR A 3 18.75 -71.28 -22.48
C TYR A 3 18.14 -71.87 -23.76
N HIS A 4 16.83 -71.66 -23.96
CA HIS A 4 16.05 -72.24 -25.06
C HIS A 4 16.13 -71.42 -26.37
N HIS A 5 17.01 -70.42 -26.47
CA HIS A 5 17.10 -69.60 -27.67
C HIS A 5 17.96 -70.30 -28.75
N PRO A 6 17.48 -70.43 -30.01
CA PRO A 6 18.20 -71.14 -31.09
C PRO A 6 19.64 -70.64 -31.32
N LEU A 7 19.86 -69.34 -31.10
CA LEU A 7 21.16 -68.70 -31.24
C LEU A 7 22.22 -69.31 -30.30
N PHE A 8 21.85 -69.70 -29.09
CA PHE A 8 22.77 -70.27 -28.09
C PHE A 8 22.99 -71.79 -28.23
N GLN A 9 22.40 -72.43 -29.24
CA GLN A 9 22.59 -73.85 -29.53
C GLN A 9 23.81 -74.11 -30.43
N HIS A 10 24.38 -73.06 -31.04
CA HIS A 10 25.55 -73.16 -31.89
C HIS A 10 26.80 -73.59 -31.11
N SER A 11 27.67 -74.39 -31.75
CA SER A 11 28.85 -75.02 -31.12
C SER A 11 29.82 -74.01 -30.52
N ILE A 12 29.89 -72.79 -31.08
CA ILE A 12 30.73 -71.70 -30.57
C ILE A 12 30.40 -71.33 -29.12
N PHE A 13 29.13 -71.45 -28.70
CA PHE A 13 28.65 -71.15 -27.35
C PHE A 13 28.89 -72.28 -26.34
N LYS A 14 29.39 -73.43 -26.81
CA LYS A 14 29.86 -74.55 -25.98
C LYS A 14 31.38 -74.64 -25.92
N SER A 15 32.09 -73.75 -26.62
CA SER A 15 33.55 -73.71 -26.61
C SER A 15 34.10 -73.26 -25.26
N ASP A 16 35.27 -73.77 -24.89
CA ASP A 16 35.92 -73.45 -23.61
C ASP A 16 36.24 -71.95 -23.48
N MET A 17 36.55 -71.29 -24.61
CA MET A 17 36.76 -69.84 -24.64
C MET A 17 35.49 -69.06 -24.32
N PHE A 18 34.34 -69.49 -24.84
CA PHE A 18 33.07 -68.82 -24.57
C PHE A 18 32.58 -69.07 -23.14
N THR A 19 32.73 -70.29 -22.62
CA THR A 19 32.35 -70.58 -21.23
C THR A 19 33.22 -69.84 -20.23
N ALA A 20 34.54 -69.77 -20.46
CA ALA A 20 35.44 -68.97 -19.62
C ALA A 20 35.07 -67.47 -19.65
N PHE A 21 34.79 -66.92 -20.83
CA PHE A 21 34.33 -65.53 -20.96
C PHE A 21 32.97 -65.30 -20.27
N ARG A 22 32.02 -66.22 -20.44
CA ARG A 22 30.71 -66.16 -19.79
C ARG A 22 30.84 -66.15 -18.27
N ASP A 23 31.67 -67.04 -17.73
CA ASP A 23 31.83 -67.18 -16.29
C ASP A 23 32.53 -65.94 -15.70
N ASP A 24 33.53 -65.37 -16.38
CA ASP A 24 34.14 -64.07 -16.02
C ASP A 24 33.12 -62.91 -16.10
N LEU A 25 32.28 -62.87 -17.14
CA LEU A 25 31.24 -61.85 -17.29
C LEU A 25 30.21 -61.92 -16.16
N ILE A 26 29.72 -63.12 -15.83
CA ILE A 26 28.75 -63.32 -14.73
C ILE A 26 29.37 -62.90 -13.40
N GLN A 27 30.63 -63.29 -13.15
CA GLN A 27 31.34 -62.90 -11.94
C GLN A 27 31.44 -61.37 -11.84
N ARG A 28 31.90 -60.69 -12.90
CA ARG A 28 32.01 -59.22 -12.91
C ARG A 28 30.68 -58.52 -12.72
N VAL A 29 29.63 -58.95 -13.43
CA VAL A 29 28.29 -58.37 -13.31
C VAL A 29 27.74 -58.56 -11.89
N SER A 30 27.96 -59.72 -11.27
CA SER A 30 27.51 -59.98 -9.89
C SER A 30 28.25 -59.18 -8.81
N THR A 31 29.49 -58.78 -9.08
CA THR A 31 30.30 -57.93 -8.19
C THR A 31 30.21 -56.44 -8.52
N THR A 32 29.56 -56.06 -9.63
CA THR A 32 29.43 -54.66 -10.03
C THR A 32 28.35 -54.01 -9.15
N PRO A 33 28.67 -52.99 -8.33
CA PRO A 33 27.67 -52.29 -7.54
C PRO A 33 26.61 -51.71 -8.47
N GLN A 34 25.36 -51.64 -7.96
CA GLN A 34 24.19 -51.22 -8.72
C GLN A 34 24.54 -49.99 -9.60
N PRO A 35 24.39 -50.08 -10.93
CA PRO A 35 24.86 -49.02 -11.82
C PRO A 35 24.21 -47.70 -11.42
N GLU A 36 24.99 -46.61 -11.33
CA GLU A 36 24.50 -45.30 -10.90
C GLU A 36 23.24 -44.84 -11.64
N ASN A 37 23.11 -45.24 -12.92
CA ASN A 37 21.93 -44.99 -13.74
C ASN A 37 20.64 -45.60 -13.15
N VAL A 38 20.70 -46.78 -12.53
CA VAL A 38 19.54 -47.43 -11.89
C VAL A 38 19.14 -46.67 -10.61
N LEU A 39 20.11 -46.20 -9.82
CA LEU A 39 19.84 -45.37 -8.64
C LEU A 39 19.20 -44.03 -9.04
N LEU A 40 19.68 -43.41 -10.12
CA LEU A 40 19.08 -42.20 -10.68
C LEU A 40 17.64 -42.44 -11.16
N GLN A 41 17.38 -43.54 -11.86
CA GLN A 41 16.01 -43.90 -12.29
C GLN A 41 15.06 -44.13 -11.12
N GLN A 42 15.55 -44.68 -10.01
CA GLN A 42 14.76 -44.87 -8.79
C GLN A 42 14.50 -43.56 -8.04
N ALA A 43 15.44 -42.61 -8.07
CA ALA A 43 15.32 -41.32 -7.37
C ALA A 43 14.41 -40.30 -8.10
N ILE A 44 14.36 -40.33 -9.43
CA ILE A 44 13.55 -39.41 -10.25
C ILE A 44 12.06 -39.32 -9.82
N PRO A 45 11.32 -40.43 -9.65
CA PRO A 45 9.91 -40.36 -9.29
C PRO A 45 9.70 -39.75 -7.88
N ILE A 46 10.61 -40.02 -6.95
CA ILE A 46 10.54 -39.48 -5.58
C ILE A 46 10.73 -37.96 -5.62
N VAL A 47 11.79 -37.50 -6.26
CA VAL A 47 12.08 -36.06 -6.41
C VAL A 47 10.97 -35.35 -7.19
N SER A 48 10.39 -36.01 -8.20
CA SER A 48 9.26 -35.46 -8.95
C SER A 48 8.02 -35.27 -8.08
N GLU A 49 7.74 -36.20 -7.16
CA GLU A 49 6.60 -36.09 -6.25
C GLU A 49 6.82 -34.95 -5.25
N ASP A 50 8.00 -34.85 -4.66
CA ASP A 50 8.35 -33.78 -3.72
C ASP A 50 8.27 -32.39 -4.38
N ILE A 51 8.78 -32.26 -5.61
CA ILE A 51 8.68 -31.01 -6.39
C ILE A 51 7.22 -30.66 -6.66
N ARG A 52 6.37 -31.66 -6.96
CA ARG A 52 4.95 -31.46 -7.21
C ARG A 52 4.21 -31.00 -5.95
N GLU A 53 4.54 -31.60 -4.81
CA GLU A 53 3.96 -31.21 -3.52
C GLU A 53 4.38 -29.80 -3.13
N LEU A 54 5.66 -29.46 -3.27
CA LEU A 54 6.18 -28.10 -3.04
C LEU A 54 5.49 -27.07 -3.94
N ARG A 55 5.33 -27.37 -5.23
CA ARG A 55 4.62 -26.49 -6.17
C ARG A 55 3.15 -26.28 -5.77
N THR A 56 2.50 -27.34 -5.29
CA THR A 56 1.11 -27.26 -4.84
C THR A 56 1.00 -26.44 -3.55
N SER A 57 1.91 -26.66 -2.61
CA SER A 57 1.96 -25.93 -1.33
C SER A 57 2.24 -24.45 -1.52
N THR A 58 3.20 -24.10 -2.39
CA THR A 58 3.51 -22.72 -2.74
C THR A 58 2.34 -22.02 -3.44
N ALA A 59 1.64 -22.70 -4.35
CA ALA A 59 0.44 -22.13 -4.98
C ALA A 59 -0.68 -21.84 -3.96
N ARG A 60 -0.91 -22.75 -2.99
CA ARG A 60 -1.88 -22.54 -1.90
C ARG A 60 -1.51 -21.35 -1.02
N LEU A 61 -0.23 -21.21 -0.65
CA LEU A 61 0.25 -20.07 0.13
C LEU A 61 0.02 -18.75 -0.61
N PHE A 62 0.36 -18.69 -1.90
CA PHE A 62 0.11 -17.52 -2.73
C PHE A 62 -1.37 -17.14 -2.77
N GLN A 63 -2.26 -18.12 -2.95
CA GLN A 63 -3.70 -17.88 -2.97
C GLN A 63 -4.20 -17.36 -1.61
N HIS A 64 -3.68 -17.90 -0.51
CA HIS A 64 -4.05 -17.45 0.83
C HIS A 64 -3.58 -16.02 1.11
N ILE A 65 -2.33 -15.69 0.73
CA ILE A 65 -1.78 -14.33 0.83
C ILE A 65 -2.63 -13.35 0.03
N ASN A 66 -2.97 -13.66 -1.22
CA ASN A 66 -3.81 -12.79 -2.04
C ASN A 66 -5.19 -12.58 -1.42
N THR A 67 -5.81 -13.64 -0.90
CA THR A 67 -7.11 -13.54 -0.21
C THR A 67 -7.02 -12.64 1.03
N CYS A 68 -5.97 -12.79 1.84
CA CYS A 68 -5.75 -11.92 3.00
C CYS A 68 -5.49 -10.47 2.60
N PHE A 69 -4.72 -10.24 1.54
CA PHE A 69 -4.44 -8.91 1.02
C PHE A 69 -5.71 -8.21 0.52
N GLU A 70 -6.58 -8.93 -0.21
CA GLU A 70 -7.86 -8.41 -0.66
C GLU A 70 -8.78 -8.05 0.51
N ARG A 71 -8.85 -8.91 1.55
CA ARG A 71 -9.61 -8.63 2.77
C ARG A 71 -9.09 -7.38 3.49
N LEU A 72 -7.78 -7.30 3.75
CA LEU A 72 -7.18 -6.12 4.39
C LEU A 72 -7.42 -4.85 3.57
N THR A 73 -7.34 -4.93 2.24
CA THR A 73 -7.63 -3.80 1.36
C THR A 73 -9.09 -3.38 1.46
N SER A 74 -10.03 -4.33 1.55
CA SER A 74 -11.45 -4.05 1.77
C SER A 74 -11.67 -3.40 3.15
N ASP A 75 -11.11 -3.99 4.21
CA ASP A 75 -11.26 -3.50 5.58
C ASP A 75 -10.70 -2.07 5.73
N ILE A 76 -9.55 -1.77 5.09
CA ILE A 76 -9.00 -0.41 5.06
C ILE A 76 -9.93 0.53 4.32
N LYS A 77 -10.51 0.13 3.18
CA LYS A 77 -11.46 0.96 2.43
C LYS A 77 -12.73 1.21 3.22
N ASP A 78 -13.26 0.20 3.90
CA ASP A 78 -14.48 0.29 4.69
C ASP A 78 -14.27 1.10 5.97
N ASN A 79 -13.11 0.96 6.62
CA ASN A 79 -12.72 1.81 7.74
C ASN A 79 -12.53 3.27 7.28
N THR A 80 -11.87 3.50 6.14
CA THR A 80 -11.69 4.86 5.58
C THR A 80 -13.02 5.48 5.18
N ARG A 81 -13.95 4.69 4.60
CA ARG A 81 -15.30 5.14 4.24
C ARG A 81 -16.15 5.39 5.48
N SER A 82 -16.03 4.56 6.51
CA SER A 82 -16.71 4.74 7.79
C SER A 82 -16.19 5.98 8.49
N GLN A 83 -14.88 6.22 8.50
CA GLN A 83 -14.29 7.47 8.98
C GLN A 83 -14.75 8.66 8.14
N GLN A 84 -14.71 8.61 6.81
CA GLN A 84 -15.21 9.70 5.96
C GLN A 84 -16.71 9.97 6.13
N LEU A 85 -17.52 8.93 6.37
CA LEU A 85 -18.96 9.04 6.58
C LEU A 85 -19.29 9.51 8.00
N GLU A 86 -18.56 9.06 9.02
CA GLU A 86 -18.65 9.54 10.41
C GLU A 86 -18.20 11.00 10.48
N LEU A 87 -17.13 11.33 9.78
CA LEU A 87 -16.71 12.70 9.51
C LEU A 87 -17.83 13.45 8.77
N GLN A 88 -18.37 13.00 7.64
CA GLN A 88 -19.47 13.72 6.93
C GLN A 88 -20.76 13.88 7.76
N LEU A 89 -21.15 12.89 8.54
CA LEU A 89 -22.36 12.91 9.38
C LEU A 89 -22.16 13.80 10.61
N ARG A 90 -20.93 13.88 11.15
CA ARG A 90 -20.54 14.84 12.20
C ARG A 90 -20.21 16.23 11.63
N PHE A 91 -19.84 16.33 10.34
CA PHE A 91 -19.42 17.53 9.60
C PHE A 91 -20.52 18.18 8.75
N GLY A 92 -21.77 18.09 9.18
CA GLY A 92 -22.69 19.22 8.95
C GLY A 92 -22.07 20.57 9.42
N GLU A 93 -21.09 20.49 10.33
CA GLU A 93 -20.25 21.58 10.82
C GLU A 93 -18.77 21.17 10.84
N THR A 94 -18.02 21.36 9.75
CA THR A 94 -16.55 21.24 9.79
C THR A 94 -15.99 22.29 10.76
N LEU A 95 -15.23 21.86 11.78
CA LEU A 95 -14.52 22.74 12.72
C LEU A 95 -13.33 23.43 12.02
N VAL A 96 -12.93 24.61 12.50
CA VAL A 96 -11.72 25.31 12.04
C VAL A 96 -10.49 24.42 12.25
N GLU A 97 -10.40 23.73 13.38
CA GLU A 97 -9.31 22.79 13.69
C GLU A 97 -9.16 21.69 12.64
N MET A 98 -10.27 21.06 12.23
CA MET A 98 -10.25 20.00 11.23
C MET A 98 -9.83 20.52 9.86
N ALA A 99 -10.31 21.70 9.47
CA ALA A 99 -9.88 22.34 8.23
C ALA A 99 -8.38 22.67 8.27
N TRP A 100 -7.89 23.18 9.41
CA TRP A 100 -6.48 23.49 9.58
C TRP A 100 -5.62 22.22 9.56
N GLN A 101 -6.01 21.15 10.25
CA GLN A 101 -5.31 19.87 10.26
C GLN A 101 -5.19 19.26 8.86
N GLU A 102 -6.26 19.29 8.07
CA GLU A 102 -6.24 18.88 6.66
C GLU A 102 -5.22 19.68 5.84
N TYR A 103 -5.12 20.98 6.12
CA TYR A 103 -4.20 21.87 5.43
C TYR A 103 -2.74 21.69 5.83
N SER A 104 -2.45 21.63 7.12
CA SER A 104 -1.09 21.61 7.66
C SER A 104 -0.47 20.21 7.68
N VAL A 105 -1.23 19.20 8.12
CA VAL A 105 -0.76 17.81 8.32
C VAL A 105 -1.30 16.88 7.23
N GLY A 106 -2.55 17.03 6.85
CA GLY A 106 -3.27 16.13 5.95
C GLY A 106 -4.19 15.16 6.68
N ILE A 107 -4.99 14.43 5.90
CA ILE A 107 -5.89 13.39 6.39
C ILE A 107 -5.51 12.10 5.69
N PRO A 108 -4.94 11.11 6.40
CA PRO A 108 -4.58 9.83 5.81
C PRO A 108 -5.74 9.22 5.01
N PRO A 109 -5.49 8.65 3.81
CA PRO A 109 -4.18 8.42 3.18
C PRO A 109 -3.59 9.62 2.41
N ASN A 110 -4.26 10.77 2.40
CA ASN A 110 -3.84 11.92 1.60
C ASN A 110 -2.83 12.79 2.35
N PRO A 111 -1.80 13.33 1.66
CA PRO A 111 -0.88 14.30 2.24
C PRO A 111 -1.58 15.64 2.51
N SER A 112 -0.88 16.56 3.19
CA SER A 112 -1.44 17.87 3.53
C SER A 112 -1.83 18.70 2.29
N VAL A 113 -2.92 19.46 2.38
CA VAL A 113 -3.35 20.33 1.28
C VAL A 113 -2.27 21.39 0.99
N LYS A 114 -1.54 21.86 2.02
CA LYS A 114 -0.40 22.77 1.84
C LYS A 114 0.68 22.16 0.95
N MET A 115 1.03 20.89 1.18
CA MET A 115 1.98 20.17 0.34
C MET A 115 1.42 19.96 -1.06
N MET A 116 0.18 19.49 -1.20
CA MET A 116 -0.43 19.21 -2.51
C MET A 116 -0.53 20.46 -3.38
N GLU A 117 -0.95 21.59 -2.82
CA GLU A 117 -1.03 22.86 -3.55
C GLU A 117 0.37 23.36 -3.95
N LYS A 118 1.38 23.19 -3.08
CA LYS A 118 2.77 23.56 -3.39
C LYS A 118 3.38 22.67 -4.48
N THR A 119 3.15 21.36 -4.44
CA THR A 119 3.78 20.39 -5.34
C THR A 119 3.03 20.26 -6.67
N PHE A 120 1.71 20.28 -6.66
CA PHE A 120 0.88 19.97 -7.83
C PHE A 120 -0.01 21.14 -8.28
N GLY A 121 -0.08 22.24 -7.54
CA GLY A 121 -0.91 23.39 -7.89
C GLY A 121 -2.39 23.01 -8.03
N THR A 122 -2.97 23.26 -9.20
CA THR A 122 -4.38 22.90 -9.47
C THR A 122 -4.58 21.41 -9.78
N LEU A 123 -3.53 20.66 -10.11
CA LEU A 123 -3.64 19.31 -10.67
C LEU A 123 -4.12 18.26 -9.65
N TRP A 124 -3.92 18.49 -8.35
CA TRP A 124 -4.42 17.56 -7.32
C TRP A 124 -5.94 17.64 -7.14
N ARG A 125 -6.58 18.73 -7.59
CA ARG A 125 -8.03 18.92 -7.57
C ARG A 125 -8.65 18.26 -8.81
N LYS A 126 -8.95 16.97 -8.71
CA LYS A 126 -9.36 16.15 -9.87
C LYS A 126 -10.76 16.49 -10.37
N ASN A 127 -11.62 17.02 -9.51
CA ASN A 127 -13.00 17.32 -9.84
C ASN A 127 -13.45 18.70 -9.30
N ASN A 128 -14.63 19.14 -9.73
CA ASN A 128 -15.20 20.42 -9.29
C ASN A 128 -15.48 20.44 -7.77
N THR A 129 -15.81 19.30 -7.18
CA THR A 129 -16.05 19.17 -5.74
C THR A 129 -14.80 19.51 -4.93
N ASP A 130 -13.64 18.96 -5.30
CA ASP A 130 -12.34 19.24 -4.66
C ASP A 130 -11.98 20.72 -4.79
N THR A 131 -12.23 21.29 -5.97
CA THR A 131 -12.01 22.71 -6.24
C THR A 131 -12.88 23.58 -5.34
N GLN A 132 -14.17 23.26 -5.22
CA GLN A 132 -15.10 23.99 -4.37
C GLN A 132 -14.74 23.86 -2.88
N PHE A 133 -14.33 22.67 -2.43
CA PHE A 133 -13.88 22.48 -1.04
C PHE A 133 -12.64 23.30 -0.73
N TYR A 134 -11.64 23.26 -1.61
CA TYR A 134 -10.42 24.05 -1.46
C TYR A 134 -10.73 25.54 -1.33
N TYR A 135 -11.46 26.15 -2.29
CA TYR A 135 -11.76 27.58 -2.22
C TYR A 135 -12.65 27.97 -1.04
N ARG A 136 -13.54 27.08 -0.59
CA ARG A 136 -14.36 27.33 0.60
C ARG A 136 -13.55 27.33 1.88
N ARG A 137 -12.44 26.60 1.96
CA ARG A 137 -11.62 26.52 3.17
C ARG A 137 -10.37 27.40 3.10
N LYS A 138 -9.93 27.78 1.90
CA LYS A 138 -8.76 28.63 1.68
C LYS A 138 -8.72 29.89 2.55
N PRO A 139 -9.81 30.65 2.74
CA PRO A 139 -9.77 31.81 3.63
C PRO A 139 -9.35 31.49 5.07
N ILE A 140 -9.71 30.30 5.58
CA ILE A 140 -9.30 29.83 6.91
C ILE A 140 -7.79 29.58 6.93
N TYR A 141 -7.27 28.91 5.92
CA TYR A 141 -5.84 28.60 5.81
C TYR A 141 -5.02 29.90 5.75
N ASP A 142 -5.48 30.84 4.91
CA ASP A 142 -4.80 32.11 4.69
C ASP A 142 -4.78 32.99 5.95
N VAL A 143 -5.88 33.04 6.72
CA VAL A 143 -5.88 33.86 7.95
C VAL A 143 -5.04 33.23 9.07
N ILE A 144 -5.00 31.90 9.19
CA ILE A 144 -4.16 31.26 10.20
C ILE A 144 -2.68 31.42 9.84
N GLU A 145 -2.29 31.22 8.58
CA GLU A 145 -0.92 31.51 8.10
C GLU A 145 -0.55 32.98 8.33
N LEU A 146 -1.46 33.91 8.04
CA LEU A 146 -1.23 35.34 8.25
C LEU A 146 -0.97 35.65 9.72
N VAL A 147 -1.88 35.25 10.62
CA VAL A 147 -1.73 35.51 12.06
C VAL A 147 -0.46 34.86 12.60
N LYS A 148 -0.13 33.63 12.18
CA LYS A 148 1.15 33.00 12.55
C LYS A 148 2.37 33.82 12.14
N SER A 149 2.28 34.52 11.01
CA SER A 149 3.37 35.38 10.53
C SER A 149 3.43 36.74 11.25
N GLU A 150 2.29 37.30 11.66
CA GLU A 150 2.19 38.58 12.37
C GLU A 150 2.50 38.45 13.87
N GLU A 151 2.07 37.35 14.48
CA GLU A 151 2.10 37.10 15.92
C GLU A 151 3.04 35.90 16.24
N ALA A 152 4.32 36.02 15.91
CA ALA A 152 5.30 34.92 16.04
C ALA A 152 5.45 34.32 17.46
N GLY A 153 4.94 34.98 18.49
CA GLY A 153 4.94 34.50 19.87
C GLY A 153 3.70 33.69 20.29
N VAL A 154 2.67 33.61 19.44
CA VAL A 154 1.40 32.94 19.76
C VAL A 154 1.43 31.50 19.25
N ALA A 155 1.02 30.56 20.09
CA ALA A 155 0.98 29.16 19.72
C ALA A 155 -0.11 28.89 18.67
N GLU A 156 0.16 27.96 17.73
CA GLU A 156 -0.76 27.65 16.64
C GLU A 156 -2.16 27.23 17.12
N HIS A 157 -2.23 26.43 18.19
CA HIS A 157 -3.50 25.98 18.74
C HIS A 157 -4.37 27.14 19.26
N GLU A 158 -3.77 28.19 19.83
CA GLU A 158 -4.50 29.37 20.31
C GLU A 158 -5.11 30.17 19.15
N ILE A 159 -4.40 30.25 18.01
CA ILE A 159 -4.90 30.90 16.80
C ILE A 159 -6.10 30.14 16.24
N VAL A 160 -5.99 28.81 16.16
CA VAL A 160 -7.05 27.92 15.69
C VAL A 160 -8.29 28.02 16.61
N GLU A 161 -8.08 27.96 17.93
CA GLU A 161 -9.14 28.07 18.92
C GLU A 161 -9.85 29.43 18.85
N TYR A 162 -9.10 30.52 18.68
CA TYR A 162 -9.66 31.86 18.49
C TYR A 162 -10.61 31.94 17.29
N PHE A 163 -10.22 31.35 16.15
CA PHE A 163 -11.08 31.35 14.96
C PHE A 163 -12.25 30.38 15.11
N GLU A 164 -12.09 29.25 15.82
CA GLU A 164 -13.21 28.35 16.14
C GLU A 164 -14.23 29.06 17.04
N PHE A 165 -13.80 29.77 18.08
CA PHE A 165 -14.68 30.56 18.95
C PHE A 165 -15.54 31.56 18.15
N HIS A 166 -14.94 32.24 17.17
CA HIS A 166 -15.68 33.14 16.27
C HIS A 166 -16.59 32.39 15.28
N ARG A 167 -16.14 31.22 14.81
CA ARG A 167 -16.92 30.37 13.91
C ARG A 167 -18.16 29.82 14.60
N GLN A 168 -18.12 29.45 15.89
CA GLN A 168 -19.24 28.81 16.61
C GLN A 168 -20.60 29.50 16.43
N ARG A 169 -20.60 30.82 16.20
CA ARG A 169 -21.81 31.62 15.94
C ARG A 169 -22.43 31.41 14.55
N MET A 170 -21.79 30.64 13.66
CA MET A 170 -22.26 30.42 12.29
C MET A 170 -21.68 29.15 11.62
N LYS A 171 -22.34 28.72 10.53
CA LYS A 171 -21.81 27.64 9.70
C LYS A 171 -20.47 28.01 9.07
N LEU A 172 -19.54 27.06 8.97
CA LEU A 172 -18.18 27.27 8.44
C LEU A 172 -18.18 27.99 7.08
N ARG A 173 -19.11 27.66 6.17
CA ARG A 173 -19.22 28.33 4.86
C ARG A 173 -19.48 29.84 4.99
N LYS A 174 -20.34 30.25 5.93
CA LYS A 174 -20.62 31.67 6.19
C LYS A 174 -19.42 32.33 6.87
N PHE A 175 -18.79 31.63 7.81
CA PHE A 175 -17.58 32.09 8.49
C PHE A 175 -16.42 32.33 7.52
N SER A 176 -16.11 31.37 6.66
CA SER A 176 -15.07 31.49 5.64
C SER A 176 -15.29 32.67 4.70
N ARG A 177 -16.55 32.94 4.31
CA ARG A 177 -16.88 34.15 3.55
C ARG A 177 -16.61 35.42 4.36
N LYS A 178 -16.98 35.47 5.65
CA LYS A 178 -16.65 36.60 6.54
C LYS A 178 -15.15 36.82 6.61
N LEU A 179 -14.37 35.75 6.80
CA LEU A 179 -12.91 35.81 6.80
C LEU A 179 -12.34 36.34 5.48
N ASN A 180 -12.86 35.90 4.33
CA ASN A 180 -12.39 36.36 3.04
C ASN A 180 -12.60 37.87 2.83
N VAL A 181 -13.77 38.38 3.26
CA VAL A 181 -14.07 39.81 3.23
C VAL A 181 -13.11 40.56 4.15
N ALA A 182 -12.99 40.12 5.41
CA ALA A 182 -12.08 40.73 6.39
C ALA A 182 -10.63 40.74 5.89
N LEU A 183 -10.15 39.62 5.34
CA LEU A 183 -8.78 39.47 4.82
C LEU A 183 -8.52 40.40 3.64
N THR A 184 -9.51 40.57 2.76
CA THR A 184 -9.40 41.47 1.61
C THR A 184 -9.35 42.92 2.07
N SER A 185 -10.25 43.31 2.99
CA SER A 185 -10.28 44.66 3.55
C SER A 185 -9.01 44.99 4.36
N TYR A 186 -8.52 44.03 5.14
CA TYR A 186 -7.28 44.15 5.91
C TYR A 186 -6.07 44.39 5.01
N LYS A 187 -5.95 43.67 3.89
CA LYS A 187 -4.83 43.82 2.94
C LYS A 187 -4.82 45.15 2.17
N ILE A 188 -5.97 45.81 2.06
CA ILE A 188 -6.10 47.09 1.37
C ILE A 188 -5.74 48.25 2.30
N GLN A 189 -5.94 48.08 3.60
CA GLN A 189 -5.65 49.09 4.61
C GLN A 189 -4.20 48.93 5.08
N ASP A 190 -3.46 50.05 5.20
CA ASP A 190 -2.16 50.05 5.87
C ASP A 190 -2.41 49.95 7.38
N ASN A 191 -2.56 48.71 7.86
CA ASN A 191 -3.00 48.43 9.22
C ASN A 191 -1.81 48.36 10.18
N GLN A 192 -1.84 49.23 11.19
CA GLN A 192 -0.88 49.25 12.31
C GLN A 192 -1.23 48.24 13.42
N ILE A 193 -2.25 47.39 13.20
CA ILE A 193 -2.75 46.40 14.16
C ILE A 193 -2.77 45.02 13.51
N SER A 194 -2.65 43.97 14.32
CA SER A 194 -2.74 42.58 13.84
C SER A 194 -4.10 42.26 13.22
N PHE A 195 -4.15 41.23 12.37
CA PHE A 195 -5.39 40.77 11.77
C PHE A 195 -6.45 40.38 12.83
N ARG A 196 -6.06 39.78 13.96
CA ARG A 196 -7.01 39.42 15.03
C ARG A 196 -7.64 40.66 15.65
N GLN A 197 -6.82 41.65 15.99
CA GLN A 197 -7.30 42.94 16.53
C GLN A 197 -8.18 43.70 15.53
N TYR A 198 -7.89 43.60 14.23
CA TYR A 198 -8.74 44.14 13.18
C TYR A 198 -10.08 43.38 13.09
N PHE A 199 -10.03 42.05 13.10
CA PHE A 199 -11.20 41.19 12.96
C PHE A 199 -12.18 41.32 14.13
N ASP A 200 -11.69 41.52 15.35
CA ASP A 200 -12.52 41.77 16.54
C ASP A 200 -13.31 43.09 16.44
N LYS A 201 -12.85 44.06 15.63
CA LYS A 201 -13.52 45.35 15.42
C LYS A 201 -14.60 45.30 14.33
N MET A 202 -14.76 44.15 13.64
CA MET A 202 -15.63 43.98 12.46
C MET A 202 -16.90 43.17 12.74
#